data_AF-A0A1L3I7N0-F1
#
_entry.id   AF-A0A1L3I7N0-F1
#
_cell.length_a   1.000
_cell.length_b   1.000
_cell.length_c   1.000
_cell.angle_alpha   90.00
_cell.angle_beta   90.00
_cell.angle_gamma   90.00
#
_symmetry.space_group_name_H-M   'P 1'
#
loop_
_entity.id
_entity.type
_entity.pdbx_description
1 polymer ?
#
loop_
_entity_poly.entity_id
_entity_poly.type
_entity_poly.pdbx_seq_one_letter_code
_entity_poly.pdbx_strand_id
1 'polypeptide(L)'
;MPLPTFVISNSPTGQPRSIPRTTLGAAICALTLTLGAVLPGPAARAGDMKHVGEVKSVHVLGRTWHVAALEADEGARLKTPRYTAVRQNAELDAFRPPAVLSAKQAVRAFHAATGCRANISTMVRSIDGTYIAQLVCR
;
A
#
# COMPACT_ATOMS: atom_id res chain seq x y z
N MET A 1 24.88 36.10 -27.88
CA MET A 1 23.49 36.08 -27.37
C MET A 1 23.43 35.18 -26.13
N PRO A 2 23.48 35.72 -24.91
CA PRO A 2 23.27 34.93 -23.69
C PRO A 2 21.81 35.01 -23.24
N LEU A 3 21.24 33.85 -22.84
CA LEU A 3 19.91 33.69 -22.28
C LEU A 3 19.85 34.25 -20.83
N PRO A 4 18.73 34.86 -20.39
CA PRO A 4 18.61 35.34 -19.02
C PRO A 4 18.33 34.19 -18.04
N THR A 5 19.19 34.10 -17.03
CA THR A 5 19.03 33.26 -15.83
C THR A 5 17.93 33.83 -14.94
N PHE A 6 16.82 33.10 -14.76
CA PHE A 6 15.79 33.45 -13.78
C PHE A 6 16.22 32.99 -12.38
N VAL A 7 16.37 33.94 -11.46
CA VAL A 7 16.58 33.70 -10.03
C VAL A 7 15.21 33.75 -9.34
N ILE A 8 14.75 32.62 -8.82
CA ILE A 8 13.53 32.54 -8.00
C ILE A 8 13.93 32.81 -6.55
N SER A 9 13.58 34.00 -6.05
CA SER A 9 13.65 34.38 -4.64
C SER A 9 12.47 33.75 -3.90
N ASN A 10 12.75 32.84 -2.95
CA ASN A 10 11.76 32.34 -2.00
C ASN A 10 12.25 32.64 -0.59
N SER A 11 11.71 33.70 0.00
CA SER A 11 11.79 33.97 1.43
C SER A 11 10.57 33.37 2.13
N PRO A 12 10.74 32.47 3.10
CA PRO A 12 9.75 32.30 4.15
C PRO A 12 10.33 32.69 5.52
N THR A 13 10.09 33.94 5.92
CA THR A 13 10.12 34.35 7.34
C THR A 13 8.80 33.97 8.00
N GLY A 14 8.84 33.09 8.99
CA GLY A 14 7.68 32.74 9.80
C GLY A 14 8.08 31.84 10.96
N GLN A 15 8.53 32.45 12.07
CA GLN A 15 8.85 31.79 13.34
C GLN A 15 7.65 31.02 13.94
N PRO A 16 7.92 29.98 14.75
CA PRO A 16 6.89 29.19 15.43
C PRO A 16 6.25 29.97 16.59
N ARG A 17 4.92 30.08 16.57
CA ARG A 17 4.14 30.61 17.70
C ARG A 17 3.99 29.52 18.78
N SER A 18 4.62 29.74 19.92
CA SER A 18 4.45 28.98 21.16
C SER A 18 3.04 29.17 21.72
N ILE A 19 2.30 28.07 21.92
CA ILE A 19 0.99 28.07 22.58
C ILE A 19 1.22 27.88 24.10
N PRO A 20 0.67 28.75 24.97
CA PRO A 20 0.85 28.63 26.42
C PRO A 20 0.06 27.45 26.99
N ARG A 21 0.70 26.70 27.88
CA ARG A 21 0.10 25.66 28.71
C ARG A 21 -0.72 26.31 29.82
N THR A 22 -2.02 26.11 29.80
CA THR A 22 -2.92 26.48 30.90
C THR A 22 -3.36 25.21 31.62
N THR A 23 -2.90 25.08 32.86
CA THR A 23 -3.32 24.07 33.85
C THR A 23 -4.66 24.47 34.47
N LEU A 24 -5.66 23.61 34.41
CA LEU A 24 -6.85 23.55 35.26
C LEU A 24 -7.38 22.12 35.07
N GLY A 25 -7.57 21.27 36.08
CA GLY A 25 -8.21 21.47 37.37
C GLY A 25 -9.21 20.32 37.48
N ALA A 26 -8.99 19.42 38.44
CA ALA A 26 -9.79 18.22 38.65
C ALA A 26 -11.22 18.54 39.11
N ALA A 27 -12.22 17.80 38.60
CA ALA A 27 -13.52 17.53 39.26
C ALA A 27 -14.28 16.45 38.45
N ILE A 28 -14.32 15.20 38.93
CA ILE A 28 -15.48 14.53 39.59
C ILE A 28 -16.75 14.44 38.72
N CYS A 29 -17.19 13.20 38.46
CA CYS A 29 -18.57 12.67 38.52
C CYS A 29 -18.69 11.45 37.57
N ALA A 30 -18.88 10.25 38.13
CA ALA A 30 -20.19 9.57 38.16
C ALA A 30 -20.58 9.02 36.77
N LEU A 31 -20.50 7.72 36.51
CA LEU A 31 -21.42 6.66 36.93
C LEU A 31 -22.06 6.08 35.64
N THR A 32 -21.71 4.82 35.34
CA THR A 32 -22.48 3.82 34.57
C THR A 32 -23.09 4.18 33.20
N LEU A 33 -22.57 3.53 32.15
CA LEU A 33 -23.35 3.15 30.97
C LEU A 33 -22.83 1.81 30.42
N THR A 34 -23.57 0.75 30.73
CA THR A 34 -23.47 -0.57 30.10
C THR A 34 -23.94 -0.47 28.65
N LEU A 35 -23.05 -0.66 27.68
CA LEU A 35 -23.45 -0.86 26.29
C LEU A 35 -22.35 -1.56 25.50
N GLY A 36 -22.66 -2.69 24.86
CA GLY A 36 -21.78 -3.28 23.87
C GLY A 36 -22.03 -4.76 23.62
N ALA A 37 -23.12 -5.08 22.92
CA ALA A 37 -23.35 -6.39 22.34
C ALA A 37 -22.14 -6.83 21.50
N VAL A 38 -21.59 -8.01 21.80
CA VAL A 38 -20.60 -8.69 20.96
C VAL A 38 -21.34 -9.21 19.72
N LEU A 39 -21.27 -8.44 18.64
CA LEU A 39 -21.54 -8.97 17.30
C LEU A 39 -20.25 -9.64 16.82
N PRO A 40 -20.24 -10.96 16.55
CA PRO A 40 -19.17 -11.53 15.73
C PRO A 40 -19.30 -10.92 14.33
N GLY A 41 -18.36 -10.03 13.98
CA GLY A 41 -18.26 -9.51 12.63
C GLY A 41 -18.01 -10.65 11.63
N PRO A 42 -18.55 -10.58 10.40
CA PRO A 42 -18.29 -11.59 9.41
C PRO A 42 -16.79 -11.54 9.07
N ALA A 43 -16.06 -12.59 9.41
CA ALA A 43 -14.75 -12.84 8.87
C ALA A 43 -14.92 -13.05 7.36
N ALA A 44 -14.73 -11.98 6.59
CA ALA A 44 -14.59 -12.07 5.14
C ALA A 44 -13.42 -13.02 4.86
N ARG A 45 -13.72 -14.20 4.31
CA ARG A 45 -12.69 -15.11 3.82
C ARG A 45 -12.04 -14.50 2.59
N ALA A 46 -10.93 -13.79 2.79
CA ALA A 46 -9.95 -13.60 1.73
C ALA A 46 -9.50 -15.01 1.32
N GLY A 47 -9.61 -15.37 0.04
CA GLY A 47 -9.15 -16.67 -0.44
C GLY A 47 -7.67 -16.84 -0.11
N ASP A 48 -7.30 -17.94 0.53
CA ASP A 48 -5.93 -18.21 0.99
C ASP A 48 -4.99 -18.37 -0.20
N MET A 49 -4.30 -17.28 -0.57
CA MET A 49 -3.24 -17.31 -1.58
C MET A 49 -1.94 -17.76 -0.90
N LYS A 50 -1.51 -18.99 -1.17
CA LYS A 50 -0.26 -19.52 -0.63
C LYS A 50 0.93 -18.99 -1.41
N HIS A 51 1.87 -18.39 -0.69
CA HIS A 51 3.10 -17.85 -1.24
C HIS A 51 4.23 -18.88 -1.11
N VAL A 52 5.04 -19.04 -2.15
CA VAL A 52 6.26 -19.85 -2.13
C VAL A 52 7.47 -18.94 -2.03
N GLY A 53 8.35 -19.25 -1.09
CA GLY A 53 9.63 -18.57 -0.94
C GLY A 53 9.54 -17.20 -0.28
N GLU A 54 10.61 -16.42 -0.45
CA GLU A 54 10.79 -15.15 0.25
C GLU A 54 9.92 -14.03 -0.33
N VAL A 55 9.29 -13.27 0.57
CA VAL A 55 8.56 -12.05 0.23
C VAL A 55 9.54 -10.90 0.09
N LYS A 56 9.69 -10.36 -1.11
CA LYS A 56 10.55 -9.21 -1.37
C LYS A 56 9.81 -7.89 -1.17
N SER A 57 10.42 -6.98 -0.42
CA SER A 57 9.87 -5.64 -0.19
C SER A 57 10.58 -4.62 -1.08
N VAL A 58 9.82 -3.86 -1.87
CA VAL A 58 10.35 -2.85 -2.80
C VAL A 58 9.61 -1.54 -2.66
N HIS A 59 10.31 -0.42 -2.87
CA HIS A 59 9.72 0.92 -2.79
C HIS A 59 9.50 1.49 -4.20
N VAL A 60 8.26 1.82 -4.54
CA VAL A 60 7.85 2.30 -5.86
C VAL A 60 6.98 3.54 -5.70
N LEU A 61 7.45 4.67 -6.24
CA LEU A 61 6.70 5.94 -6.28
C LEU A 61 6.13 6.35 -4.89
N GLY A 62 6.95 6.29 -3.83
CA GLY A 62 6.55 6.71 -2.49
C GLY A 62 5.71 5.67 -1.71
N ARG A 63 5.67 4.41 -2.18
CA ARG A 63 4.87 3.33 -1.58
C ARG A 63 5.69 2.05 -1.49
N THR A 64 5.55 1.33 -0.38
CA THR A 64 6.15 0.01 -0.20
C THR A 64 5.22 -1.06 -0.78
N TRP A 65 5.82 -2.02 -1.47
CA TRP A 65 5.16 -3.14 -2.11
C TRP A 65 5.84 -4.43 -1.66
N HIS A 66 5.04 -5.46 -1.41
CA HIS A 66 5.50 -6.81 -1.14
C HIS A 66 5.22 -7.66 -2.39
N VAL A 67 6.26 -8.32 -2.89
CA VAL A 67 6.20 -9.19 -4.06
C VAL A 67 6.60 -10.59 -3.66
N ALA A 68 5.79 -11.57 -4.03
CA ALA A 68 6.03 -12.97 -3.70
C ALA A 68 5.57 -13.88 -4.84
N ALA A 69 6.17 -15.05 -4.95
CA ALA A 69 5.71 -16.09 -5.87
C ALA A 69 4.51 -16.82 -5.24
N LEU A 70 3.58 -17.26 -6.08
CA LEU A 70 2.46 -18.10 -5.67
C LEU A 70 2.79 -19.57 -5.83
N GLU A 71 2.20 -20.39 -4.96
CA GLU A 71 2.12 -21.83 -5.20
C GLU A 71 1.43 -22.09 -6.53
N ALA A 72 2.02 -22.95 -7.35
CA ALA A 72 1.36 -23.42 -8.54
C ALA A 72 0.20 -24.32 -8.13
N ASP A 73 -1.02 -23.94 -8.47
CA ASP A 73 -2.16 -24.83 -8.36
C ASP A 73 -1.93 -26.04 -9.28
N GLU A 74 -1.85 -27.24 -8.72
CA GLU A 74 -1.61 -28.47 -9.49
C GLU A 74 -2.71 -28.74 -10.54
N GLY A 75 -3.91 -28.19 -10.35
CA GLY A 75 -5.04 -28.24 -11.29
C GLY A 75 -5.17 -27.04 -12.22
N ALA A 76 -4.32 -26.01 -12.13
CA ALA A 76 -4.42 -24.84 -12.99
C ALA A 76 -4.00 -25.19 -14.42
N ARG A 77 -4.84 -24.79 -15.40
CA ARG A 77 -4.59 -24.95 -16.85
C ARG A 77 -3.25 -24.33 -17.32
N LEU A 78 -2.65 -23.46 -16.51
CA LEU A 78 -1.45 -22.72 -16.84
C LEU A 78 -0.37 -22.99 -15.79
N LYS A 79 0.63 -23.81 -16.14
CA LYS A 79 1.76 -24.21 -15.26
C LYS A 79 2.77 -23.10 -14.96
N THR A 80 2.61 -21.91 -15.54
CA THR A 80 3.57 -20.82 -15.35
C THR A 80 3.43 -20.22 -13.95
N PRO A 81 4.53 -20.03 -13.21
CA PRO A 81 4.49 -19.43 -11.88
C PRO A 81 3.87 -18.03 -11.93
N ARG A 82 2.95 -17.78 -11.00
CA ARG A 82 2.32 -16.47 -10.81
C ARG A 82 3.01 -15.76 -9.66
N TYR A 83 2.97 -14.43 -9.71
CA TYR A 83 3.50 -13.58 -8.67
C TYR A 83 2.42 -12.62 -8.19
N THR A 84 2.44 -12.33 -6.89
CA THR A 84 1.63 -11.28 -6.29
C THR A 84 2.45 -10.03 -6.05
N ALA A 85 1.80 -8.88 -6.19
CA ALA A 85 2.30 -7.60 -5.72
C ALA A 85 1.20 -6.97 -4.86
N VAL A 86 1.47 -6.83 -3.56
CA VAL A 86 0.56 -6.24 -2.59
C VAL A 86 1.16 -4.93 -2.11
N ARG A 87 0.37 -3.86 -2.15
CA ARG A 87 0.81 -2.59 -1.60
C ARG A 87 0.68 -2.61 -0.08
N GLN A 88 1.75 -2.26 0.62
CA GLN A 88 1.70 -2.04 2.06
C GLN A 88 0.90 -0.77 2.34
N ASN A 89 -0.15 -0.88 3.16
CA ASN A 89 -0.96 0.25 3.59
C ASN A 89 -0.64 0.53 5.07
N ALA A 90 0.54 1.10 5.33
CA ALA A 90 1.03 1.33 6.70
C ALA A 90 0.18 2.33 7.51
N GLU A 91 -0.65 3.11 6.83
CA GLU A 91 -1.52 4.11 7.43
C GLU A 91 -2.93 3.92 6.88
N LEU A 92 -3.84 3.47 7.76
CA LEU A 92 -5.25 3.25 7.48
C LEU A 92 -5.98 4.60 7.50
N ASP A 93 -5.88 5.35 6.40
CA ASP A 93 -6.69 6.54 6.17
C ASP A 93 -7.85 6.20 5.23
N ALA A 94 -9.07 6.24 5.77
CA ALA A 94 -10.30 5.94 5.05
C ALA A 94 -10.65 7.00 3.99
N PHE A 95 -10.17 8.24 4.13
CA PHE A 95 -10.46 9.36 3.24
C PHE A 95 -9.31 9.70 2.31
N ARG A 96 -8.28 8.84 2.25
CA ARG A 96 -7.16 9.03 1.33
C ARG A 96 -7.67 9.03 -0.12
N PRO A 97 -7.20 9.95 -0.97
CA PRO A 97 -7.51 9.89 -2.39
C PRO A 97 -7.16 8.51 -2.96
N PRO A 98 -8.00 7.96 -3.86
CA PRO A 98 -7.74 6.65 -4.44
C PRO A 98 -6.38 6.65 -5.10
N ALA A 99 -5.65 5.55 -4.98
CA ALA A 99 -4.33 5.47 -5.56
C ALA A 99 -4.40 5.40 -7.07
N VAL A 100 -4.24 6.58 -7.67
CA VAL A 100 -4.09 6.75 -9.11
C VAL A 100 -2.85 5.96 -9.54
N LEU A 101 -3.00 5.12 -10.57
CA LEU A 101 -1.92 4.32 -11.19
C LEU A 101 -1.41 3.08 -10.41
N SER A 102 -2.20 2.51 -9.50
CA SER A 102 -1.77 1.32 -8.73
C SER A 102 -1.32 0.13 -9.60
N ALA A 103 -1.91 -0.09 -10.78
CA ALA A 103 -1.46 -1.14 -11.71
C ALA A 103 -0.07 -0.85 -12.29
N LYS A 104 0.23 0.41 -12.64
CA LYS A 104 1.58 0.79 -13.12
C LYS A 104 2.63 0.65 -12.03
N GLN A 105 2.26 0.98 -10.79
CA GLN A 105 3.10 0.77 -9.63
C GLN A 105 3.37 -0.72 -9.39
N ALA A 106 2.35 -1.58 -9.50
CA ALA A 106 2.51 -3.03 -9.38
C ALA A 106 3.46 -3.60 -10.46
N VAL A 107 3.32 -3.18 -11.72
CA VAL A 107 4.26 -3.57 -12.80
C VAL A 107 5.71 -3.19 -12.47
N ARG A 108 5.92 -1.99 -11.93
CA ARG A 108 7.25 -1.54 -11.48
C ARG A 108 7.74 -2.33 -10.27
N ALA A 109 6.84 -2.69 -9.34
CA ALA A 109 7.18 -3.49 -8.17
C ALA A 109 7.63 -4.90 -8.58
N PHE A 110 6.91 -5.56 -9.49
CA PHE A 110 7.31 -6.86 -10.06
C PHE A 110 8.72 -6.80 -10.65
N HIS A 111 8.98 -5.78 -11.47
CA HIS A 111 10.30 -5.60 -12.07
C HIS A 111 11.39 -5.29 -11.04
N ALA A 112 11.12 -4.42 -10.07
CA ALA A 112 12.10 -4.09 -9.02
C ALA A 112 12.44 -5.30 -8.14
N ALA A 113 11.48 -6.18 -7.85
CA ALA A 113 11.69 -7.33 -6.98
C ALA A 113 12.35 -8.52 -7.69
N THR A 114 12.05 -8.71 -8.98
CA THR A 114 12.41 -9.94 -9.72
C THR A 114 13.35 -9.71 -10.90
N GLY A 115 13.50 -8.47 -11.37
CA GLY A 115 14.17 -8.15 -12.64
C GLY A 115 13.35 -8.46 -13.89
N CYS A 116 12.20 -9.13 -13.76
CA CYS A 116 11.36 -9.56 -14.88
C CYS A 116 10.18 -8.62 -15.10
N ARG A 117 9.68 -8.55 -16.34
CA ARG A 117 8.53 -7.70 -16.68
C ARG A 117 7.23 -8.45 -16.44
N ALA A 118 6.23 -7.78 -15.88
CA ALA A 118 4.90 -8.38 -15.74
C ALA A 118 4.22 -8.55 -17.10
N ASN A 119 3.65 -9.71 -17.36
CA ASN A 119 2.77 -9.96 -18.50
C ASN A 119 1.40 -9.34 -18.22
N ILE A 120 1.19 -8.14 -18.76
CA ILE A 120 -0.02 -7.33 -18.55
C ILE A 120 -1.28 -8.08 -18.99
N SER A 121 -1.22 -8.92 -20.03
CA SER A 121 -2.36 -9.71 -20.50
C SER A 121 -2.84 -10.75 -19.50
N THR A 122 -1.97 -11.16 -18.57
CA THR A 122 -2.29 -12.11 -17.49
C THR A 122 -2.53 -11.43 -16.15
N MET A 123 -2.36 -10.10 -16.10
CA MET A 123 -2.40 -9.37 -14.86
C MET A 123 -3.84 -9.13 -14.42
N VAL A 124 -4.18 -9.59 -13.23
CA VAL A 124 -5.49 -9.39 -12.61
C VAL A 124 -5.32 -8.70 -11.26
N ARG A 125 -6.36 -7.99 -10.83
CA ARG A 125 -6.42 -7.33 -9.53
C ARG A 125 -7.52 -7.99 -8.70
N SER A 126 -7.18 -8.48 -7.51
CA SER A 126 -8.15 -8.95 -6.52
C SER A 126 -8.90 -7.77 -5.89
N ILE A 127 -10.04 -8.05 -5.25
CA ILE A 127 -10.83 -7.08 -4.49
C ILE A 127 -10.02 -6.43 -3.37
N ASP A 128 -9.07 -7.17 -2.78
CA ASP A 128 -8.20 -6.71 -1.70
C ASP A 128 -7.08 -5.77 -2.19
N GLY A 129 -7.02 -5.51 -3.50
CA GLY A 129 -6.00 -4.68 -4.13
C GLY A 129 -4.69 -5.40 -4.43
N THR A 130 -4.63 -6.72 -4.20
CA THR A 130 -3.53 -7.59 -4.63
C THR A 130 -3.49 -7.71 -6.14
N TYR A 131 -2.33 -7.44 -6.74
CA TYR A 131 -2.09 -7.68 -8.16
C TYR A 131 -1.47 -9.05 -8.35
N ILE A 132 -1.94 -9.81 -9.33
CA ILE A 132 -1.45 -11.16 -9.66
C ILE A 132 -1.08 -11.15 -11.13
N ALA A 133 0.13 -11.57 -11.48
CA ALA A 133 0.55 -11.65 -12.87
C ALA A 133 1.54 -12.79 -13.09
N GLN A 134 1.65 -13.24 -14.34
CA GLN A 134 2.83 -13.98 -14.78
C GLN A 134 3.96 -13.01 -15.11
N LEU A 135 5.19 -13.43 -14.88
CA LEU A 135 6.37 -12.64 -15.22
C LEU A 135 7.05 -13.22 -16.47
N VAL A 136 7.59 -12.32 -17.29
CA VAL A 136 8.38 -12.64 -18.48
C VAL A 136 9.77 -12.09 -18.24
N CYS A 137 10.71 -13.01 -18.07
CA CYS A 137 12.14 -12.72 -17.98
C CYS A 137 12.70 -12.86 -19.40
N ARG A 138 13.44 -11.86 -19.87
CA ARG A 138 14.15 -11.87 -21.14
C ARG A 138 15.60 -11.52 -20.90
#